data_AF-D4JTD7-F1
#
_entry.id   AF-D4JTD7-F1
#
_cell.length_a   1.000
_cell.length_b   1.000
_cell.length_c   1.000
_cell.angle_alpha   90.00
_cell.angle_beta   90.00
_cell.angle_gamma   90.00
#
_symmetry.space_group_name_H-M   'P 1'
#
loop_
_entity.id
_entity.type
_entity.pdbx_description
1 polymer ?
#
loop_
_entity_poly.entity_id
_entity_poly.type
_entity_poly.pdbx_seq_one_letter_code
_entity_poly.pdbx_strand_id
1 'polypeptide(L)'
;MILIGAEVKCGSFTDRQTGKEIEYNNLMLYFEGTEELENPESDNFAFGRQVHAYKIKNEADTLKSAFKGFYKEDDSGDWLKNLAGVDFEIIENRYGGIQRVLEN
;
A
#
# COMPACT_ATOMS: atom_id res chain seq x y z
N MET A 1 3.88 4.15 9.89
CA MET A 1 3.86 4.87 8.59
C MET A 1 2.48 5.47 8.39
N ILE A 2 2.39 6.70 7.92
CA ILE A 2 1.10 7.41 7.82
C ILE A 2 0.46 7.11 6.47
N LEU A 3 -0.80 6.66 6.43
CA LEU A 3 -1.54 6.50 5.17
C LEU A 3 -1.84 7.88 4.58
N ILE A 4 -1.29 8.21 3.43
CA ILE A 4 -1.48 9.53 2.79
C ILE A 4 -2.38 9.47 1.54
N GLY A 5 -2.69 8.28 1.05
CA GLY A 5 -3.61 8.12 -0.07
C GLY A 5 -3.83 6.66 -0.46
N ALA A 6 -4.90 6.46 -1.22
CA ALA A 6 -5.20 5.18 -1.85
C ALA A 6 -5.84 5.40 -3.22
N GLU A 7 -5.56 4.53 -4.17
CA GLU A 7 -6.18 4.54 -5.50
C GLU A 7 -6.50 3.12 -5.96
N VAL A 8 -7.57 2.96 -6.75
CA VAL A 8 -7.84 1.70 -7.45
C VAL A 8 -7.26 1.79 -8.85
N LYS A 9 -6.39 0.84 -9.20
CA LYS A 9 -5.86 0.64 -10.55
C LYS A 9 -6.40 -0.65 -11.13
N CYS A 10 -7.25 -0.53 -12.14
CA CYS A 10 -7.85 -1.67 -12.83
C CYS A 10 -7.77 -1.54 -14.36
N GLY A 11 -7.77 -2.67 -15.05
CA GLY A 11 -7.75 -2.76 -16.51
C GLY A 11 -7.33 -4.15 -16.98
N SER A 12 -7.02 -4.28 -18.26
CA SER A 12 -6.43 -5.49 -18.83
C SER A 12 -5.18 -5.15 -19.65
N PHE A 13 -4.28 -6.11 -19.80
CA PHE A 13 -3.18 -6.04 -20.75
C PHE A 13 -2.91 -7.41 -21.35
N THR A 14 -2.37 -7.44 -22.57
CA THR A 14 -1.91 -8.69 -23.18
C THR A 14 -0.50 -9.00 -22.73
N ASP A 15 -0.31 -10.13 -22.07
CA ASP A 15 1.02 -10.63 -21.74
C ASP A 15 1.75 -11.05 -23.01
N ARG A 16 2.90 -10.41 -23.27
CA ARG A 16 3.70 -10.65 -24.47
C ARG A 16 4.32 -12.05 -24.52
N GLN A 17 4.49 -12.72 -23.38
CA GLN A 17 5.07 -14.06 -23.32
C GLN A 17 4.03 -15.15 -23.61
N THR A 18 2.84 -15.02 -23.04
CA THR A 18 1.79 -16.05 -23.13
C THR A 18 0.71 -15.74 -24.16
N GLY A 19 0.62 -14.51 -24.65
CA GLY A 19 -0.43 -14.03 -25.55
C GLY A 19 -1.81 -13.93 -24.91
N LYS A 20 -1.91 -14.15 -23.59
CA LYS A 20 -3.16 -14.11 -22.85
C LYS A 20 -3.49 -12.70 -22.42
N GLU A 21 -4.78 -12.39 -22.40
CA GLU A 21 -5.29 -11.20 -21.74
C GLU A 21 -5.27 -11.43 -20.23
N ILE A 22 -4.60 -10.52 -19.51
CA ILE A 22 -4.49 -10.52 -18.06
C ILE A 22 -5.24 -9.30 -17.54
N GLU A 23 -6.30 -9.56 -16.79
CA GLU A 23 -7.00 -8.53 -16.03
C GLU A 23 -6.27 -8.24 -14.72
N TYR A 24 -6.32 -6.99 -14.30
CA TYR A 24 -5.85 -6.57 -12.99
C TYR A 24 -6.86 -5.64 -12.34
N ASN A 25 -7.01 -5.79 -11.03
CA ASN A 25 -7.79 -4.91 -10.16
C ASN A 25 -7.04 -4.83 -8.82
N ASN A 26 -6.28 -3.75 -8.64
CA ASN A 26 -5.44 -3.57 -7.46
C ASN A 26 -5.83 -2.30 -6.71
N LEU A 27 -5.79 -2.39 -5.38
CA LEU A 27 -5.78 -1.25 -4.48
C LEU A 27 -4.30 -0.88 -4.24
N MET A 28 -3.94 0.34 -4.61
CA MET A 28 -2.65 0.94 -4.28
C MET A 28 -2.81 1.75 -3.01
N LEU A 29 -1.89 1.57 -2.07
CA LEU A 29 -1.82 2.32 -0.82
C LEU A 29 -0.52 3.11 -0.78
N TYR A 30 -0.60 4.37 -0.39
CA TYR A 30 0.53 5.26 -0.27
C TYR A 30 0.75 5.62 1.18
N PHE A 31 1.94 5.33 1.68
CA PHE A 31 2.33 5.64 3.04
C PHE A 31 3.51 6.59 3.06
N GLU A 32 3.48 7.54 3.99
CA GLU A 32 4.63 8.36 4.35
C GLU A 32 5.42 7.66 5.47
N GLY A 33 6.70 7.40 5.20
CA GLY A 33 7.67 6.92 6.16
C GLY A 33 8.80 7.94 6.35
N THR A 34 9.46 7.88 7.50
CA THR A 34 10.73 8.58 7.73
C THR A 34 11.87 7.66 7.36
N GLU A 35 12.77 8.13 6.52
CA GLU A 35 14.01 7.42 6.20
C GLU A 35 15.18 8.17 6.84
N GLU A 36 16.04 7.44 7.53
CA GLU A 36 17.33 7.96 7.98
C GLU A 36 18.26 8.00 6.77
N LEU A 37 18.45 9.18 6.20
CA LEU A 37 19.40 9.38 5.12
C LEU A 37 20.76 9.72 5.75
N GLU A 38 21.67 8.76 5.75
CA GLU A 38 23.08 9.05 5.98
C GLU A 38 23.56 9.94 4.83
N ASN A 39 24.03 11.15 5.14
CA ASN A 39 24.65 12.02 4.16
C ASN A 39 26.16 11.69 4.11
N PRO A 40 26.66 10.99 3.07
CA PRO A 40 28.05 10.57 3.04
C PRO A 40 29.05 11.73 2.89
N GLU A 41 28.58 12.95 2.60
CA GLU A 41 29.44 14.12 2.34
C GLU A 41 29.37 15.21 3.43
N SER A 42 28.59 15.02 4.51
CA SER A 42 28.55 15.98 5.63
C SER A 42 28.22 15.31 6.97
N ASP A 43 28.85 15.75 8.07
CA ASP A 43 28.53 15.34 9.46
C ASP A 43 27.09 15.72 9.93
N ASN A 44 26.21 16.16 9.03
CA ASN A 44 24.82 16.49 9.34
C ASN A 44 23.89 15.32 9.00
N PHE A 45 23.04 14.95 9.97
CA PHE A 45 21.90 14.06 9.77
C PHE A 45 20.78 14.77 9.00
N ALA A 46 20.23 14.13 7.98
CA ALA A 46 19.04 14.60 7.28
C ALA A 46 17.87 13.62 7.52
N PHE A 47 16.74 14.16 8.01
CA PHE A 47 15.49 13.41 8.13
C PHE A 47 14.62 13.72 6.92
N GLY A 48 14.40 12.72 6.07
CA GLY A 48 13.55 12.81 4.88
C GLY A 48 12.19 12.15 5.10
N ARG A 49 11.19 12.58 4.34
CA ARG A 49 9.91 11.88 4.18
C ARG A 49 9.95 11.14 2.86
N GLN A 50 9.75 9.83 2.89
CA GLN A 50 9.66 8.99 1.70
C GLN A 50 8.24 8.46 1.55
N VAL A 51 7.76 8.41 0.30
CA VAL A 51 6.48 7.80 -0.03
C VAL A 51 6.71 6.35 -0.45
N HIS A 52 6.09 5.42 0.27
CA HIS A 52 6.08 4.01 -0.03
C HIS A 52 4.75 3.65 -0.68
N ALA A 53 4.81 2.97 -1.82
CA ALA A 53 3.64 2.53 -2.55
C ALA A 53 3.51 1.01 -2.47
N TYR A 54 2.38 0.55 -1.94
CA TYR A 54 2.07 -0.87 -1.83
C TYR A 54 0.90 -1.26 -2.68
N LYS A 55 0.96 -2.46 -3.25
CA LYS A 55 -0.11 -3.04 -4.07
C LYS A 55 -0.78 -4.20 -3.35
N ILE A 56 -2.11 -4.17 -3.29
CA ILE A 56 -2.96 -5.26 -2.80
C ILE A 56 -3.97 -5.61 -3.89
N LYS A 57 -4.29 -6.89 -4.09
CA LYS A 57 -5.42 -7.24 -4.97
C LYS A 57 -6.73 -6.72 -4.35
N ASN A 58 -7.53 -6.05 -5.16
CA ASN A 58 -8.78 -5.43 -4.74
C ASN A 58 -9.93 -6.46 -4.73
N GLU A 59 -9.77 -7.50 -3.92
CA GLU A 59 -10.73 -8.58 -3.72
C GLU A 59 -11.08 -8.64 -2.23
N ALA A 60 -12.36 -8.80 -1.89
CA ALA A 60 -12.85 -8.70 -0.52
C ALA A 60 -12.07 -9.59 0.47
N ASP A 61 -11.81 -10.85 0.13
CA ASP A 61 -11.06 -11.78 0.99
C ASP A 61 -9.59 -11.37 1.17
N THR A 62 -8.98 -10.85 0.11
CA THR A 62 -7.61 -10.33 0.18
C THR A 62 -7.55 -9.10 1.09
N LEU A 63 -8.51 -8.19 0.97
CA LEU A 63 -8.59 -6.98 1.80
C LEU A 63 -8.91 -7.31 3.27
N LYS A 64 -9.86 -8.22 3.52
CA LYS A 64 -10.14 -8.75 4.87
C LYS A 64 -8.91 -9.36 5.52
N SER A 65 -8.08 -10.04 4.72
CA SER A 65 -6.81 -10.57 5.20
C SER A 65 -5.81 -9.44 5.45
N ALA A 66 -5.61 -8.52 4.51
CA ALA A 66 -4.63 -7.44 4.70
C ALA A 66 -4.98 -6.53 5.90
N PHE A 67 -6.22 -6.07 6.02
CA PHE A 67 -6.72 -5.14 7.04
C PHE A 67 -7.47 -5.86 8.18
N LYS A 68 -6.95 -7.00 8.61
CA LYS A 68 -7.65 -7.88 9.55
C LYS A 68 -8.06 -7.15 10.83
N GLY A 69 -9.34 -7.22 11.15
CA GLY A 69 -9.93 -6.66 12.36
C GLY A 69 -10.63 -5.32 12.15
N PHE A 70 -10.37 -4.63 11.03
CA PHE A 70 -10.97 -3.32 10.77
C PHE A 70 -11.39 -3.08 9.31
N TYR A 71 -11.14 -4.04 8.40
CA TYR A 71 -11.76 -4.01 7.08
C TYR A 71 -13.29 -3.86 7.19
N LYS A 72 -13.83 -2.89 6.46
CA LYS A 72 -15.27 -2.70 6.31
C LYS A 72 -15.61 -2.87 4.84
N GLU A 73 -16.57 -3.76 4.56
CA GLU A 73 -17.19 -3.80 3.24
C GLU A 73 -17.95 -2.50 3.04
N ASP A 74 -17.52 -1.75 2.04
CA ASP A 74 -18.06 -0.44 1.73
C ASP A 74 -17.79 -0.14 0.26
N ASP A 75 -18.87 -0.14 -0.53
CA ASP A 75 -18.84 0.08 -1.97
C ASP A 75 -18.48 1.53 -2.34
N SER A 76 -18.62 2.50 -1.42
CA SER A 76 -18.24 3.90 -1.68
C SER A 76 -16.76 4.17 -1.41
N GLY A 77 -16.07 3.24 -0.72
CA GLY A 77 -14.68 3.38 -0.30
C GLY A 77 -14.46 4.46 0.76
N ASP A 78 -15.52 5.00 1.38
CA ASP A 78 -15.44 6.04 2.39
C ASP A 78 -14.71 5.56 3.65
N TRP A 79 -14.84 4.28 4.00
CA TRP A 79 -14.08 3.70 5.11
C TRP A 79 -12.57 3.94 4.96
N LEU A 80 -12.02 3.74 3.76
CA LEU A 80 -10.59 3.88 3.49
C LEU A 80 -10.17 5.35 3.41
N LYS A 81 -11.05 6.22 2.90
CA LYS A 81 -10.81 7.68 2.90
C LYS A 81 -10.67 8.22 4.32
N ASN A 82 -11.48 7.69 5.24
CA ASN A 82 -11.44 8.08 6.65
C ASN A 82 -10.18 7.60 7.39
N LEU A 83 -9.39 6.70 6.79
CA LEU A 83 -8.10 6.25 7.34
C LEU A 83 -6.92 7.11 6.87
N ALA A 84 -7.12 8.08 5.98
CA ALA A 84 -6.06 8.99 5.58
C ALA A 84 -5.57 9.81 6.79
N GLY A 85 -4.25 9.87 6.99
CA GLY A 85 -3.60 10.50 8.13
C GLY A 85 -3.41 9.60 9.34
N VAL A 86 -3.95 8.38 9.32
CA VAL A 86 -3.77 7.40 10.40
C VAL A 86 -2.41 6.72 10.28
N ASP A 87 -1.79 6.43 11.42
CA ASP A 87 -0.52 5.70 11.51
C ASP A 87 -0.74 4.19 11.49
N PHE A 88 0.03 3.50 10.67
CA PHE A 88 -0.05 2.08 10.46
C PHE A 88 1.32 1.39 10.55
N GLU A 89 1.33 0.19 11.09
CA GLU A 89 2.41 -0.78 10.89
C GLU A 89 2.11 -1.62 9.64
N ILE A 90 3.10 -1.70 8.73
CA ILE A 90 3.01 -2.50 7.51
C ILE A 90 3.91 -3.73 7.65
N ILE A 91 3.31 -4.91 7.60
CA ILE A 91 4.03 -6.18 7.62
C ILE A 91 4.12 -6.70 6.18
N GLU A 92 5.34 -6.79 5.68
CA GLU A 92 5.63 -7.31 4.35
C GLU A 92 5.89 -8.82 4.37
N ASN A 93 5.50 -9.50 3.29
CA ASN A 93 5.92 -10.87 3.05
C ASN A 93 7.34 -10.91 2.48
N ARG A 94 7.92 -12.12 2.37
CA ARG A 94 9.28 -12.34 1.83
C ARG A 94 9.54 -11.85 0.40
N TYR A 95 8.50 -11.42 -0.31
CA TYR A 95 8.56 -10.90 -1.69
C TYR A 95 8.29 -9.39 -1.75
N GLY A 96 8.22 -8.69 -0.62
CA GLY A 96 7.97 -7.24 -0.53
C GLY A 96 6.52 -6.83 -0.77
N GLY A 97 5.57 -7.78 -0.75
CA GLY A 97 4.14 -7.47 -0.82
C GLY A 97 3.51 -7.34 0.57
N ILE A 98 2.40 -6.60 0.69
CA ILE A 98 1.68 -6.51 1.97
C ILE A 98 1.17 -7.88 2.40
N GLN A 99 1.51 -8.27 3.63
CA GLN A 99 0.92 -9.40 4.35
C GLN A 99 -0.16 -8.93 5.32
N ARG A 100 0.09 -7.85 6.06
CA ARG A 100 -0.85 -7.22 7.00
C ARG A 100 -0.63 -5.71 7.06
N VAL A 101 -1.71 -4.99 7.36
CA VAL A 101 -1.73 -3.59 7.77
C VAL A 101 -2.36 -3.55 9.15
N LEU A 102 -1.68 -2.97 10.14
CA LEU A 102 -2.15 -2.85 11.51
C LEU A 102 -2.26 -1.37 11.88
N GLU A 103 -3.41 -0.96 12.39
CA GLU A 103 -3.61 0.40 12.93
C GLU A 103 -2.90 0.51 14.28
N ASN A 104 -2.11 1.57 14.47
CA ASN A 104 -1.36 1.85 15.71
C ASN A 104 -2.21 2.58 16.75
#